data_AF-A0A7J7YWY0-F1
#
_entry.id   AF-A0A7J7YWY0-F1
#
_cell.length_a   1.000
_cell.length_b   1.000
_cell.length_c   1.000
_cell.angle_alpha   90.00
_cell.angle_beta   90.00
_cell.angle_gamma   90.00
#
_symmetry.space_group_name_H-M   'P 1'
#
loop_
_entity.id
_entity.type
_entity.pdbx_description
1 polymer ?
#
loop_
_entity_poly.entity_id
_entity_poly.type
_entity_poly.pdbx_seq_one_letter_code
_entity_poly.pdbx_strand_id
1 'polypeptide(L)'
;MTILGTALGIVFCLLRAVSGESGYAQNGDLEDAEPDYSFSCYSQLEVSGSQHLLRCAFEDPDVNSTHLRFEICEGLLDIKCLNFSKLQEIYFIKTNKFLLIGDSKICVKLGQRILTCRKMNIVHIVKPEAPFDIRVIYREEANDFVVTFNTSHLQKKYVKNLIHDVAYHQEKHEDDWMD
;
A
#
# COMPACT_ATOMS: atom_id res chain seq x y z
N MET A 1 46.69 76.10 -2.31
CA MET A 1 45.37 75.64 -1.79
C MET A 1 44.76 74.71 -2.82
N THR A 2 44.51 73.45 -2.39
CA THR A 2 43.52 72.46 -2.90
C THR A 2 43.59 72.10 -4.40
N ILE A 3 43.59 70.83 -4.83
CA ILE A 3 42.50 69.86 -4.64
C ILE A 3 43.04 68.43 -4.86
N LEU A 4 42.48 67.52 -4.05
CA LEU A 4 42.59 66.07 -3.99
C LEU A 4 42.20 65.37 -5.31
N GLY A 5 42.95 64.33 -5.69
CA GLY A 5 42.55 63.35 -6.71
C GLY A 5 42.55 61.94 -6.11
N THR A 6 41.39 61.52 -5.63
CA THR A 6 41.05 60.19 -5.10
C THR A 6 41.26 59.06 -6.12
N ALA A 7 41.96 58.00 -5.72
CA ALA A 7 41.86 56.68 -6.35
C ALA A 7 41.61 55.62 -5.27
N LEU A 8 40.38 55.12 -5.22
CA LEU A 8 39.95 53.99 -4.38
C LEU A 8 40.38 52.68 -5.06
N GLY A 9 41.48 52.09 -4.60
CA GLY A 9 41.89 50.73 -4.98
C GLY A 9 41.24 49.71 -4.04
N ILE A 10 40.20 49.02 -4.50
CA ILE A 10 39.61 47.89 -3.78
C ILE A 10 40.48 46.66 -4.05
N VAL A 11 41.24 46.23 -3.05
CA VAL A 11 42.03 44.99 -3.08
C VAL A 11 41.14 43.86 -2.53
N PHE A 12 40.76 42.91 -3.38
CA PHE A 12 40.11 41.67 -2.97
C PHE A 12 41.16 40.72 -2.39
N CYS A 13 41.22 40.62 -1.05
CA CYS A 13 41.92 39.53 -0.38
C CYS A 13 41.08 38.26 -0.46
N LEU A 14 41.40 37.37 -1.40
CA LEU A 14 40.93 35.99 -1.41
C LEU A 14 41.52 35.28 -0.19
N LEU A 15 40.74 35.14 0.88
CA LEU A 15 41.08 34.24 1.99
C LEU A 15 40.92 32.80 1.48
N ARG A 16 42.03 32.20 1.04
CA ARG A 16 42.18 30.74 1.07
C ARG A 16 42.35 30.32 2.52
N ALA A 17 41.24 30.00 3.19
CA ALA A 17 41.30 29.16 4.38
C ALA A 17 41.45 27.71 3.92
N VAL A 18 42.68 27.21 3.95
CA VAL A 18 42.96 25.77 4.01
C VAL A 18 43.58 25.55 5.38
N SER A 19 42.92 24.81 6.27
CA SER A 19 43.58 23.92 7.24
C SER A 19 42.56 23.25 8.16
N GLY A 20 42.74 21.94 8.34
CA GLY A 20 42.18 21.11 9.40
C GLY A 20 40.83 20.50 9.01
N GLU A 21 40.59 19.21 9.12
CA GLU A 21 41.35 18.11 9.70
C GLU A 21 40.65 16.83 9.20
N SER A 22 41.35 15.70 9.19
CA SER A 22 40.82 14.44 8.69
C SER A 22 39.48 14.06 9.33
N GLY A 23 38.40 14.12 8.56
CA GLY A 23 37.23 13.31 8.83
C GLY A 23 37.61 11.85 8.59
N TYR A 24 38.06 11.17 9.64
CA TYR A 24 37.90 9.73 9.73
C TYR A 24 36.43 9.48 9.37
N ALA A 25 36.18 8.83 8.23
CA ALA A 25 34.87 8.26 7.93
C ALA A 25 34.66 7.20 8.99
N GLN A 26 34.21 7.66 10.16
CA GLN A 26 33.81 6.84 11.27
C GLN A 26 32.73 5.95 10.69
N ASN A 27 33.07 4.66 10.67
CA ASN A 27 32.29 3.56 10.13
C ASN A 27 30.82 3.90 10.19
N GLY A 28 30.16 3.86 9.03
CA GLY A 28 28.74 4.16 8.87
C GLY A 28 27.95 3.56 10.00
N ASP A 29 27.69 4.40 11.00
CA ASP A 29 26.71 4.15 12.00
C ASP A 29 25.44 4.27 11.17
N LEU A 30 24.83 3.12 10.86
CA LEU A 30 23.48 3.02 10.33
C LEU A 30 22.55 3.53 11.43
N GLU A 31 22.71 4.81 11.78
CA GLU A 31 21.94 5.53 12.77
C GLU A 31 20.48 5.42 12.36
N ASP A 32 19.75 4.60 13.11
CA ASP A 32 18.35 4.74 13.47
C ASP A 32 17.51 5.54 12.45
N ALA A 33 17.39 5.01 11.24
CA ALA A 33 16.30 5.45 10.37
C ALA A 33 15.00 5.13 11.12
N GLU A 34 14.17 6.15 11.38
CA GLU A 34 12.86 5.92 11.99
C GLU A 34 12.12 4.86 11.16
N PRO A 35 11.59 3.80 11.80
CA PRO A 35 10.95 2.71 11.06
C PRO A 35 9.80 3.25 10.20
N ASP A 36 9.80 2.88 8.93
CA ASP A 36 8.75 3.28 8.00
C ASP A 36 7.48 2.47 8.29
N TYR A 37 6.50 3.14 8.91
CA TYR A 37 5.19 2.54 9.20
C TYR A 37 4.21 2.66 8.03
N SER A 38 4.69 2.87 6.81
CA SER A 38 3.85 2.83 5.61
C SER A 38 3.12 1.50 5.48
N PHE A 39 1.86 1.57 5.07
CA PHE A 39 0.98 0.40 5.02
C PHE A 39 0.02 0.50 3.85
N SER A 40 -0.32 -0.66 3.30
CA SER A 40 -1.34 -0.80 2.26
C SER A 40 -2.53 -1.59 2.80
N CYS A 41 -3.69 -1.38 2.18
CA CYS A 41 -4.90 -2.11 2.53
C CYS A 41 -5.67 -2.49 1.26
N TYR A 42 -6.44 -3.57 1.35
CA TYR A 42 -7.47 -3.90 0.38
C TYR A 42 -8.74 -4.39 1.07
N SER A 43 -9.88 -4.15 0.43
CA SER A 43 -11.19 -4.57 0.88
C SER A 43 -11.73 -5.73 0.03
N GLN A 44 -12.54 -6.59 0.62
CA GLN A 44 -13.33 -7.59 -0.08
C GLN A 44 -14.78 -7.45 0.37
N LEU A 45 -15.69 -7.17 -0.56
CA LEU A 45 -17.09 -6.92 -0.23
C LEU A 45 -17.87 -8.24 -0.23
N GLU A 46 -18.74 -8.41 0.76
CA GLU A 46 -19.67 -9.56 0.85
C GLU A 46 -18.94 -10.91 0.89
N VAL A 47 -17.80 -10.99 1.58
CA VAL A 47 -17.01 -12.22 1.73
C VAL A 47 -17.75 -13.31 2.50
N SER A 48 -18.77 -12.93 3.29
CA SER A 48 -19.56 -13.85 4.10
C SER A 48 -20.92 -13.23 4.38
N GLY A 49 -21.89 -13.56 3.54
CA GLY A 49 -23.18 -12.87 3.52
C GLY A 49 -22.96 -11.37 3.26
N SER A 50 -23.58 -10.52 4.09
CA SER A 50 -23.44 -9.06 4.00
C SER A 50 -22.18 -8.50 4.66
N GLN A 51 -21.33 -9.34 5.26
CA GLN A 51 -20.09 -8.86 5.90
C GLN A 51 -19.02 -8.59 4.85
N HIS A 52 -18.34 -7.46 5.02
CA HIS A 52 -17.17 -7.07 4.25
C HIS A 52 -15.90 -7.36 5.06
N LEU A 53 -14.78 -7.46 4.36
CA LEU A 53 -13.45 -7.66 4.93
C LEU A 53 -12.56 -6.51 4.51
N LEU A 54 -11.74 -6.02 5.44
CA LEU A 54 -10.65 -5.10 5.16
C LEU A 54 -9.39 -5.72 5.74
N ARG A 55 -8.33 -5.80 4.93
CA ARG A 55 -7.02 -6.30 5.31
C ARG A 55 -6.00 -5.21 5.08
N CYS A 56 -5.07 -5.05 6.02
CA CYS A 56 -3.95 -4.13 5.94
C CYS A 56 -2.68 -4.86 6.36
N ALA A 57 -1.56 -4.45 5.78
CA ALA A 57 -0.22 -4.90 6.13
C ALA A 57 0.77 -3.75 5.95
N PHE A 58 1.88 -3.80 6.68
CA PHE A 58 2.99 -2.89 6.45
C PHE A 58 3.62 -3.16 5.08
N GLU A 59 4.09 -2.10 4.43
CA GLU A 59 4.79 -2.19 3.14
C GLU A 59 6.20 -2.79 3.35
N ASP A 60 6.86 -2.46 4.46
CA ASP A 60 8.09 -3.09 4.91
C ASP A 60 7.78 -4.34 5.77
N PRO A 61 8.19 -5.55 5.33
CA PRO A 61 7.96 -6.79 6.07
C PRO A 61 8.81 -6.92 7.36
N ASP A 62 9.86 -6.14 7.53
CA ASP A 62 10.78 -6.23 8.67
C ASP A 62 10.33 -5.36 9.87
N VAL A 63 9.23 -4.62 9.71
CA VAL A 63 8.63 -3.80 10.78
C VAL A 63 8.23 -4.68 11.96
N ASN A 64 8.80 -4.40 13.14
CA ASN A 64 8.38 -5.05 14.38
C ASN A 64 6.97 -4.59 14.79
N SER A 65 5.97 -5.39 14.40
CA SER A 65 4.55 -5.09 14.55
C SER A 65 3.96 -5.59 15.88
N THR A 66 4.77 -6.16 16.78
CA THR A 66 4.30 -6.89 17.99
C THR A 66 3.33 -6.07 18.85
N HIS A 67 3.62 -4.78 19.05
CA HIS A 67 2.82 -3.89 19.90
C HIS A 67 1.98 -2.88 19.10
N LEU A 68 1.96 -3.02 17.77
CA LEU A 68 1.24 -2.11 16.87
C LEU A 68 -0.20 -2.58 16.65
N ARG A 69 -1.11 -1.62 16.60
CA ARG A 69 -2.54 -1.85 16.37
C ARG A 69 -3.04 -0.98 15.23
N PHE A 70 -3.97 -1.53 14.45
CA PHE A 70 -4.72 -0.78 13.45
C PHE A 70 -6.10 -0.44 14.00
N GLU A 71 -6.54 0.79 13.73
CA GLU A 71 -7.87 1.30 14.04
C GLU A 71 -8.43 2.01 12.81
N ILE A 72 -9.69 1.74 12.47
CA ILE A 72 -10.44 2.46 11.43
C ILE A 72 -11.50 3.33 12.10
N CYS A 73 -11.58 4.59 11.71
CA CYS A 73 -12.58 5.55 12.14
C CYS A 73 -13.18 6.26 10.91
N GLU A 74 -14.36 6.86 11.08
CA GLU A 74 -15.09 7.53 9.97
C GLU A 74 -15.52 6.54 8.86
N GLY A 75 -16.58 6.87 8.11
CA GLY A 75 -17.11 5.95 7.07
C GLY A 75 -17.67 4.63 7.64
N LEU A 76 -18.16 4.65 8.88
CA LEU A 76 -18.75 3.50 9.58
C LEU A 76 -20.23 3.78 9.97
N LEU A 77 -21.03 2.73 10.05
CA LEU A 77 -22.43 2.74 10.49
C LEU A 77 -22.51 2.60 12.01
N ASP A 78 -23.23 3.53 12.66
CA ASP A 78 -23.59 3.53 14.09
C ASP A 78 -22.42 3.53 15.10
N ILE A 79 -21.18 3.51 14.62
CA ILE A 79 -19.97 3.36 15.43
C ILE A 79 -18.92 4.35 14.95
N LYS A 80 -18.16 4.94 15.89
CA LYS A 80 -17.11 5.92 15.56
C LYS A 80 -15.84 5.28 15.02
N CYS A 81 -15.37 4.22 15.68
CA CYS A 81 -14.12 3.52 15.35
C CYS A 81 -14.22 2.02 15.64
N LEU A 82 -13.44 1.21 14.91
CA LEU A 82 -13.27 -0.22 15.13
C LEU A 82 -11.79 -0.59 15.11
N ASN A 83 -11.40 -1.55 15.96
CA ASN A 83 -10.05 -2.10 15.99
C ASN A 83 -9.93 -3.32 15.07
N PHE A 84 -8.77 -3.49 14.45
CA PHE A 84 -8.46 -4.67 13.67
C PHE A 84 -8.01 -5.81 14.59
N SER A 85 -8.30 -7.04 14.17
CA SER A 85 -7.63 -8.24 14.68
C SER A 85 -6.30 -8.43 13.96
N LYS A 86 -5.29 -8.97 14.66
CA LYS A 86 -3.99 -9.30 14.09
C LYS A 86 -3.86 -10.82 13.96
N LEU A 87 -3.44 -11.30 12.79
CA LEU A 87 -3.05 -12.68 12.56
C LEU A 87 -1.73 -12.66 11.79
N GLN A 88 -0.65 -13.12 12.43
CA GLN A 88 0.72 -12.95 11.93
C GLN A 88 0.98 -11.46 11.61
N GLU A 89 1.55 -11.13 10.45
CA GLU A 89 1.84 -9.75 10.04
C GLU A 89 0.65 -9.03 9.37
N ILE A 90 -0.53 -9.66 9.35
CA ILE A 90 -1.73 -9.10 8.69
C ILE A 90 -2.74 -8.62 9.74
N TYR A 91 -3.23 -7.41 9.53
CA TYR A 91 -4.33 -6.83 10.29
C TYR A 91 -5.61 -6.93 9.48
N PHE A 92 -6.70 -7.40 10.10
CA PHE A 92 -7.97 -7.55 9.41
C PHE A 92 -9.16 -7.20 10.28
N ILE A 93 -10.25 -6.79 9.63
CA ILE A 93 -11.55 -6.61 10.25
C ILE A 93 -12.63 -7.16 9.31
N LYS A 94 -13.51 -7.99 9.86
CA LYS A 94 -14.68 -8.52 9.16
C LYS A 94 -15.93 -7.94 9.81
N THR A 95 -16.71 -7.14 9.06
CA THR A 95 -17.85 -6.41 9.62
C THR A 95 -18.86 -6.02 8.54
N ASN A 96 -20.11 -5.81 8.94
CA ASN A 96 -21.16 -5.20 8.12
C ASN A 96 -21.34 -3.70 8.41
N LYS A 97 -20.44 -3.10 9.21
CA LYS A 97 -20.51 -1.69 9.65
C LYS A 97 -19.81 -0.71 8.73
N PHE A 98 -19.25 -1.13 7.58
CA PHE A 98 -18.73 -0.17 6.62
C PHE A 98 -19.88 0.57 5.93
N LEU A 99 -19.79 1.90 5.88
CA LEU A 99 -20.78 2.72 5.18
C LEU A 99 -20.66 2.60 3.66
N LEU A 100 -19.46 2.27 3.15
CA LEU A 100 -19.11 2.18 1.72
C LEU A 100 -19.29 3.49 0.93
N ILE A 101 -19.42 4.63 1.63
CA ILE A 101 -19.54 5.96 1.05
C ILE A 101 -18.53 6.87 1.74
N GLY A 102 -17.73 7.57 0.94
CA GLY A 102 -16.69 8.47 1.41
C GLY A 102 -15.45 7.74 1.94
N ASP A 103 -14.57 8.52 2.57
CA ASP A 103 -13.31 8.02 3.11
C ASP A 103 -13.45 7.57 4.56
N SER A 104 -12.71 6.53 4.91
CA SER A 104 -12.41 6.15 6.28
C SER A 104 -10.96 6.52 6.61
N LYS A 105 -10.70 6.87 7.87
CA LYS A 105 -9.36 7.13 8.39
C LYS A 105 -8.84 5.88 9.09
N ILE A 106 -7.77 5.29 8.56
CA ILE A 106 -7.09 4.12 9.13
C ILE A 106 -5.78 4.60 9.77
N CYS A 107 -5.55 4.25 11.02
CA CYS A 107 -4.39 4.68 11.79
C CYS A 107 -3.64 3.49 12.40
N VAL A 108 -2.32 3.59 12.43
CA VAL A 108 -1.42 2.72 13.17
C VAL A 108 -1.12 3.35 14.53
N LYS A 109 -1.27 2.57 15.59
CA LYS A 109 -1.14 3.04 16.98
C LYS A 109 -0.20 2.15 17.78
N LEU A 110 0.62 2.79 18.62
CA LEU A 110 1.41 2.16 19.68
C LEU A 110 0.86 2.64 21.03
N GLY A 111 0.09 1.79 21.70
CA GLY A 111 -0.71 2.20 22.86
C GLY A 111 -1.74 3.27 22.47
N GLN A 112 -1.60 4.49 23.01
CA GLN A 112 -2.44 5.63 22.66
C GLN A 112 -1.81 6.56 21.60
N ARG A 113 -0.51 6.41 21.32
CA ARG A 113 0.20 7.24 20.35
C ARG A 113 -0.17 6.81 18.93
N ILE A 114 -0.58 7.76 18.12
CA ILE A 114 -0.78 7.57 16.68
C ILE A 114 0.58 7.72 16.01
N LEU A 115 1.00 6.70 15.26
CA LEU A 115 2.25 6.72 14.50
C LEU A 115 2.02 7.31 13.11
N THR A 116 1.03 6.79 12.40
CA THR A 116 0.65 7.26 11.06
C THR A 116 -0.84 7.00 10.80
N CYS A 117 -1.43 7.76 9.87
CA CYS A 117 -2.79 7.55 9.40
C CYS A 117 -2.89 7.78 7.89
N ARG A 118 -3.75 7.00 7.23
CA ARG A 118 -4.16 7.22 5.83
C ARG A 118 -5.68 7.34 5.74
N LYS A 119 -6.16 8.27 4.90
CA LYS A 119 -7.55 8.30 4.46
C LYS A 119 -7.70 7.40 3.25
N MET A 120 -8.68 6.51 3.27
CA MET A 120 -8.90 5.53 2.21
C MET A 120 -10.39 5.35 1.98
N ASN A 121 -10.79 5.36 0.72
CA ASN A 121 -12.12 4.96 0.32
C ASN A 121 -12.17 3.43 0.17
N ILE A 122 -12.96 2.76 1.01
CA ILE A 122 -13.08 1.30 1.03
C ILE A 122 -13.49 0.73 -0.33
N VAL A 123 -14.31 1.44 -1.11
CA VAL A 123 -14.78 0.95 -2.42
C VAL A 123 -13.74 1.12 -3.54
N HIS A 124 -12.69 1.93 -3.33
CA HIS A 124 -11.63 2.13 -4.32
C HIS A 124 -10.45 1.17 -4.15
N ILE A 125 -10.37 0.46 -3.02
CA ILE A 125 -9.30 -0.51 -2.71
C ILE A 125 -9.81 -1.95 -2.74
N VAL A 126 -10.83 -2.22 -3.55
CA VAL A 126 -11.46 -3.55 -3.62
C VAL A 126 -10.54 -4.54 -4.33
N LYS A 127 -10.27 -5.67 -3.68
CA LYS A 127 -9.65 -6.86 -4.27
C LYS A 127 -10.72 -7.94 -4.47
N PRO A 128 -11.09 -8.28 -5.72
CA PRO A 128 -12.05 -9.34 -6.00
C PRO A 128 -11.59 -10.71 -5.46
N GLU A 129 -12.55 -11.59 -5.18
CA GLU A 129 -12.27 -13.01 -4.97
C GLU A 129 -11.81 -13.66 -6.27
N ALA A 130 -10.84 -14.56 -6.18
CA ALA A 130 -10.28 -15.22 -7.34
C ALA A 130 -11.36 -16.04 -8.09
N PRO A 131 -11.34 -16.04 -9.43
CA PRO A 131 -12.08 -17.03 -10.21
C PRO A 131 -11.67 -18.46 -9.84
N PHE A 132 -12.55 -19.42 -10.08
CA PHE A 132 -12.35 -20.83 -9.77
C PHE A 132 -13.02 -21.72 -10.82
N ASP A 133 -12.88 -23.05 -10.69
CA ASP A 133 -13.41 -24.04 -11.64
C ASP A 133 -13.02 -23.75 -13.10
N ILE A 134 -11.77 -23.38 -13.34
CA ILE A 134 -11.26 -23.15 -14.70
C ILE A 134 -11.31 -24.48 -15.47
N ARG A 135 -11.91 -24.45 -16.67
CA ARG A 135 -12.02 -25.60 -17.56
C ARG A 135 -11.65 -25.19 -18.97
N VAL A 136 -10.92 -26.07 -19.65
CA VAL A 136 -10.55 -25.93 -21.06
C VAL A 136 -11.08 -27.14 -21.79
N ILE A 137 -11.94 -26.91 -22.78
CA ILE A 137 -12.56 -27.98 -23.58
C ILE A 137 -12.22 -27.76 -25.04
N TYR A 138 -11.57 -28.76 -25.66
CA TYR A 138 -11.34 -28.76 -27.09
C TYR A 138 -12.64 -29.12 -27.83
N ARG A 139 -12.96 -28.38 -28.89
CA ARG A 139 -14.09 -28.66 -29.78
C ARG A 139 -13.57 -29.04 -31.16
N GLU A 140 -13.66 -30.32 -31.50
CA GLU A 140 -13.17 -30.85 -32.77
C GLU A 140 -13.85 -30.18 -33.98
N GLU A 141 -15.17 -29.98 -33.92
CA GLU A 141 -15.94 -29.35 -35.01
C GLU A 141 -15.52 -27.90 -35.32
N ALA A 142 -15.05 -27.16 -34.30
CA ALA A 142 -14.64 -25.76 -34.42
C ALA A 142 -13.11 -25.57 -34.48
N ASN A 143 -12.35 -26.64 -34.22
CA ASN A 143 -10.89 -26.62 -34.07
C ASN A 143 -10.41 -25.52 -33.11
N ASP A 144 -11.09 -25.38 -31.96
CA ASP A 144 -10.79 -24.38 -30.94
C ASP A 144 -10.86 -24.94 -29.50
N PHE A 145 -10.42 -24.11 -28.55
CA PHE A 145 -10.52 -24.38 -27.12
C PHE A 145 -11.48 -23.38 -26.48
N VAL A 146 -12.52 -23.90 -25.82
CA VAL A 146 -13.42 -23.09 -25.01
C VAL A 146 -12.90 -23.06 -23.58
N VAL A 147 -12.52 -21.87 -23.13
CA VAL A 147 -12.10 -21.60 -21.75
C VAL A 147 -13.29 -21.07 -20.97
N THR A 148 -13.60 -21.72 -19.86
CA THR A 148 -14.68 -21.30 -18.95
C THR A 148 -14.17 -21.26 -17.52
N PHE A 149 -14.75 -20.40 -16.69
CA PHE A 149 -14.45 -20.28 -15.28
C PHE A 149 -15.69 -19.79 -14.53
N ASN A 150 -15.69 -19.96 -13.21
CA ASN A 150 -16.69 -19.44 -12.30
C ASN A 150 -16.14 -18.26 -11.49
N THR A 151 -17.04 -17.39 -11.02
CA THR A 151 -16.72 -16.34 -10.05
C THR A 151 -17.86 -16.15 -9.07
N SER A 152 -17.55 -15.91 -7.80
CA SER A 152 -18.55 -15.65 -6.76
C SER A 152 -19.28 -14.30 -6.95
N HIS A 153 -18.67 -13.39 -7.70
CA HIS A 153 -19.14 -12.02 -7.88
C HIS A 153 -20.45 -11.88 -8.64
N LEU A 154 -20.83 -12.87 -9.46
CA LEU A 154 -22.10 -12.87 -10.18
C LEU A 154 -23.33 -12.89 -9.23
N GLN A 155 -23.16 -13.44 -8.03
CA GLN A 155 -24.24 -13.57 -7.03
C GLN A 155 -24.22 -12.47 -5.97
N LYS A 156 -23.14 -11.70 -5.87
CA LYS A 156 -22.97 -10.63 -4.87
C LYS A 156 -23.85 -9.44 -5.20
N LYS A 157 -24.14 -8.55 -4.24
CA LYS A 157 -24.89 -7.32 -4.50
C LYS A 157 -24.00 -6.23 -5.10
N TYR A 158 -22.78 -6.10 -4.57
CA TYR A 158 -21.76 -5.14 -5.00
C TYR A 158 -20.68 -5.83 -5.84
N VAL A 159 -19.88 -5.03 -6.56
CA VAL A 159 -18.71 -5.51 -7.33
C VAL A 159 -19.07 -6.67 -8.26
N LYS A 160 -20.19 -6.53 -8.98
CA LYS A 160 -20.71 -7.58 -9.88
C LYS A 160 -20.00 -7.64 -11.22
N ASN A 161 -19.62 -6.49 -11.74
CA ASN A 161 -19.02 -6.35 -13.07
C ASN A 161 -17.52 -6.28 -12.88
N LEU A 162 -16.82 -7.31 -13.34
CA LEU A 162 -15.37 -7.44 -13.30
C LEU A 162 -14.84 -7.54 -14.73
N ILE A 163 -13.64 -7.00 -14.93
CA ILE A 163 -12.82 -7.31 -16.10
C ILE A 163 -11.97 -8.50 -15.70
N HIS A 164 -12.00 -9.55 -16.51
CA HIS A 164 -11.22 -10.76 -16.29
C HIS A 164 -10.01 -10.75 -17.22
N ASP A 165 -8.87 -11.09 -16.65
CA ASP A 165 -7.61 -11.27 -17.36
C ASP A 165 -7.30 -12.77 -17.41
N VAL A 166 -7.02 -13.29 -18.60
CA VAL A 166 -6.87 -14.73 -18.87
C VAL A 166 -5.54 -14.96 -19.55
N ALA A 167 -4.51 -15.24 -18.74
CA ALA A 167 -3.18 -15.52 -19.24
C ALA A 167 -2.93 -17.02 -19.42
N TYR A 168 -2.18 -17.40 -20.46
CA TYR A 168 -1.77 -18.79 -20.71
C TYR A 168 -0.36 -18.87 -21.29
N HIS A 169 0.33 -19.98 -21.03
CA HIS A 169 1.66 -20.27 -21.59
C HIS A 169 1.85 -21.78 -21.80
N GLN A 170 2.91 -22.14 -22.52
CA GLN A 170 3.33 -23.54 -22.55
C GLN A 170 4.07 -23.87 -21.25
N GLU A 171 3.66 -24.94 -20.56
CA GLU A 171 4.20 -25.34 -19.26
C GLU A 171 5.75 -25.42 -19.22
N LYS A 172 6.39 -25.78 -20.34
CA LYS A 172 7.85 -25.90 -20.44
C LYS A 172 8.60 -24.56 -20.57
N HIS A 173 7.88 -23.45 -20.72
CA HIS A 173 8.41 -22.10 -20.87
C HIS A 173 7.78 -21.21 -19.80
N GLU A 174 8.38 -21.20 -18.59
CA GLU A 174 7.77 -20.66 -17.35
C GLU A 174 7.50 -19.14 -17.37
N ASP A 175 8.17 -18.37 -18.23
CA ASP A 175 8.10 -16.91 -18.24
C ASP A 175 7.47 -16.31 -19.52
N ASP A 176 7.01 -17.14 -20.46
CA ASP A 176 6.46 -16.69 -21.76
C ASP A 176 4.93 -16.66 -21.74
N TRP A 177 4.37 -15.76 -20.94
CA TRP A 177 2.92 -15.57 -20.80
C TRP A 177 2.31 -14.83 -21.99
N MET A 178 1.17 -15.32 -22.47
CA MET A 178 0.35 -14.66 -23.48
C MET A 178 -0.94 -14.16 -22.83
N ASP A 179 -1.25 -12.88 -23.06
CA ASP A 179 -2.44 -12.15 -22.57
C ASP A 179 -3.54 -12.05 -23.64
#